data_AF-A0A1F7IAA6-F1
#
_entry.id   AF-A0A1F7IAA6-F1
#
_cell.length_a   1.000
_cell.length_b   1.000
_cell.length_c   1.000
_cell.angle_alpha   90.00
_cell.angle_beta   90.00
_cell.angle_gamma   90.00
#
_symmetry.space_group_name_H-M   'P 1'
#
loop_
_entity.id
_entity.type
_entity.pdbx_description
1 polymer ?
#
loop_
_entity_poly.entity_id
_entity_poly.type
_entity_poly.pdbx_seq_one_letter_code
_entity_poly.pdbx_strand_id
1 'polypeptide(L)'
;MKKRNPDNKILLIGIIVTVLIIVLLFSKKINNPAKPTSTEQIESTIQTDQQAVSEQEQPIEEGLYLEVISPVDVSSVSNSSITVSGKTEANVEIFINENELKADLQGNFSAALTLEEGENIIVVTASDDEGNYAEKTVTVTYEPAS
;
A
#
# COMPACT_ATOMS: atom_id res chain seq x y z
N MET A 1 35.82 -42.50 11.41
CA MET A 1 34.54 -42.15 12.08
C MET A 1 34.09 -40.79 11.55
N LYS A 2 32.97 -40.72 10.82
CA LYS A 2 32.45 -39.49 10.18
C LYS A 2 31.60 -38.72 11.21
N LYS A 3 32.05 -37.53 11.62
CA LYS A 3 31.27 -36.60 12.46
C LYS A 3 29.98 -36.23 11.72
N ARG A 4 28.81 -36.46 12.34
CA ARG A 4 27.53 -35.96 11.85
C ARG A 4 27.40 -34.49 12.27
N ASN A 5 27.16 -33.59 11.30
CA ASN A 5 26.97 -32.17 11.53
C ASN A 5 25.50 -31.91 11.93
N PRO A 6 25.20 -31.40 13.13
CA PRO A 6 23.81 -31.23 13.59
C PRO A 6 23.10 -29.96 13.05
N ASP A 7 23.79 -29.10 12.30
CA ASP A 7 23.34 -27.71 12.05
C ASP A 7 22.29 -27.55 10.94
N ASN A 8 21.99 -28.63 10.21
CA ASN A 8 21.12 -28.62 9.04
C ASN A 8 19.63 -28.71 9.41
N LYS A 9 19.32 -29.19 10.62
CA LYS A 9 17.94 -29.47 11.05
C LYS A 9 17.19 -28.19 11.43
N ILE A 10 17.88 -27.25 12.07
CA ILE A 10 17.30 -25.96 12.47
C ILE A 10 17.09 -25.06 11.23
N LEU A 11 18.03 -25.09 10.29
CA LEU A 11 17.95 -24.35 9.03
C LEU A 11 16.82 -24.86 8.12
N LEU A 12 16.58 -26.17 8.06
CA LEU A 12 15.49 -26.75 7.26
C LEU A 12 14.10 -26.47 7.85
N ILE A 13 13.96 -26.49 9.19
CA ILE A 13 12.70 -26.17 9.87
C ILE A 13 12.34 -24.69 9.67
N GLY A 14 13.33 -23.79 9.74
CA GLY A 14 13.14 -22.36 9.46
C GLY A 14 12.60 -22.10 8.05
N ILE A 15 13.14 -22.78 7.03
CA ILE A 15 12.70 -22.64 5.63
C ILE A 15 11.30 -23.21 5.40
N ILE A 16 10.94 -24.33 6.05
CA ILE A 16 9.61 -24.92 5.89
C ILE A 16 8.52 -24.03 6.52
N VAL A 17 8.80 -23.42 7.68
CA VAL A 17 7.86 -22.52 8.36
C VAL A 17 7.65 -21.23 7.58
N THR A 18 8.71 -20.64 7.01
CA THR A 18 8.58 -19.42 6.18
C THR A 18 7.84 -19.70 4.86
N VAL A 19 8.10 -20.83 4.20
CA VAL A 19 7.36 -21.23 2.99
C VAL A 19 5.89 -21.49 3.30
N LEU A 20 5.55 -22.11 4.44
CA LEU A 20 4.15 -22.32 4.85
C LEU A 20 3.41 -21.01 5.13
N ILE A 21 4.06 -20.05 5.80
CA ILE A 21 3.47 -18.72 6.05
C ILE A 21 3.22 -17.99 4.73
N ILE A 22 4.17 -18.03 3.79
CA ILE A 22 4.00 -17.45 2.45
C ILE A 22 2.84 -18.15 1.71
N VAL A 23 2.79 -19.48 1.67
CA VAL A 23 1.69 -20.21 0.99
C VAL A 23 0.31 -19.87 1.59
N LEU A 24 0.21 -19.65 2.90
CA LEU A 24 -1.02 -19.23 3.57
C LEU A 24 -1.42 -17.78 3.23
N LEU A 25 -0.47 -16.87 3.09
CA LEU A 25 -0.74 -15.49 2.63
C LEU A 25 -1.16 -15.45 1.15
N PHE A 26 -0.65 -16.38 0.32
CA PHE A 26 -0.95 -16.42 -1.12
C PHE A 26 -2.20 -17.23 -1.50
N SER A 27 -2.81 -17.99 -0.58
CA SER A 27 -4.00 -18.80 -0.90
C SER A 27 -5.33 -18.01 -0.95
N LYS A 28 -5.31 -16.70 -0.68
CA LYS A 28 -6.54 -15.88 -0.59
C LYS A 28 -6.66 -14.83 -1.71
N LYS A 29 -6.71 -15.29 -2.97
CA LYS A 29 -7.38 -14.63 -4.14
C LYS A 29 -7.24 -15.59 -5.34
N ILE A 30 -8.29 -16.09 -6.01
CA ILE A 30 -9.11 -15.47 -7.09
C ILE A 30 -10.15 -16.52 -7.52
N ASN A 31 -11.41 -16.12 -7.86
CA ASN A 31 -12.23 -16.71 -8.94
C ASN A 31 -13.45 -15.79 -9.28
N ASN A 32 -13.47 -15.28 -10.52
CA ASN A 32 -14.37 -14.30 -11.19
C ASN A 32 -15.61 -14.97 -11.86
N PRO A 33 -16.71 -14.27 -12.30
CA PRO A 33 -16.72 -13.53 -13.58
C PRO A 33 -17.56 -12.23 -13.64
N ALA A 34 -17.16 -11.34 -14.56
CA ALA A 34 -17.80 -10.08 -14.92
C ALA A 34 -19.12 -10.24 -15.73
N LYS A 35 -20.00 -9.22 -15.68
CA LYS A 35 -21.02 -8.89 -16.71
C LYS A 35 -21.47 -7.40 -16.59
N PRO A 36 -22.10 -6.76 -17.60
CA PRO A 36 -21.63 -5.52 -18.22
C PRO A 36 -22.56 -4.27 -18.04
N THR A 37 -22.09 -3.16 -18.64
CA THR A 37 -22.43 -1.72 -18.66
C THR A 37 -23.86 -1.22 -19.04
N SER A 38 -24.23 -0.05 -18.44
CA SER A 38 -25.12 1.09 -18.85
C SER A 38 -26.67 1.12 -18.88
N THR A 39 -27.19 2.05 -18.04
CA THR A 39 -28.08 3.23 -18.29
C THR A 39 -29.62 3.12 -18.54
N GLU A 40 -30.34 3.86 -17.67
CA GLU A 40 -31.67 4.53 -17.76
C GLU A 40 -32.99 3.72 -17.79
N GLN A 41 -33.80 3.88 -16.72
CA GLN A 41 -35.15 4.48 -16.77
C GLN A 41 -35.47 5.19 -15.44
N ILE A 42 -35.81 6.49 -15.51
CA ILE A 42 -36.36 7.30 -14.43
C ILE A 42 -37.85 7.49 -14.74
N GLU A 43 -38.78 7.15 -13.83
CA GLU A 43 -40.03 7.92 -13.68
C GLU A 43 -40.77 7.66 -12.35
N SER A 44 -40.87 8.73 -11.56
CA SER A 44 -41.92 9.16 -10.62
C SER A 44 -42.80 8.15 -9.88
N THR A 45 -42.68 8.13 -8.55
CA THR A 45 -43.73 8.57 -7.60
C THR A 45 -43.10 8.73 -6.21
N ILE A 46 -43.08 9.95 -5.68
CA ILE A 46 -42.59 10.29 -4.34
C ILE A 46 -43.81 10.32 -3.38
N GLN A 47 -43.58 9.81 -2.15
CA GLN A 47 -44.37 9.86 -0.88
C GLN A 47 -45.37 8.70 -0.66
N THR A 48 -45.36 7.96 0.46
CA THR A 48 -45.30 8.41 1.87
C THR A 48 -44.80 7.29 2.81
N ASP A 49 -43.91 7.65 3.74
CA ASP A 49 -43.58 7.04 5.03
C ASP A 49 -43.13 5.57 5.11
N GLN A 50 -42.09 5.23 4.36
CA GLN A 50 -41.05 4.29 4.80
C GLN A 50 -39.73 4.72 4.18
N GLN A 51 -38.89 5.48 4.89
CA GLN A 51 -37.48 5.58 4.49
C GLN A 51 -36.74 4.37 5.05
N ALA A 52 -37.03 3.23 4.44
CA ALA A 52 -36.15 2.09 4.38
C ALA A 52 -35.21 2.28 3.18
N VAL A 53 -33.96 1.89 3.38
CA VAL A 53 -32.88 1.69 2.39
C VAL A 53 -32.03 2.92 2.02
N SER A 54 -30.92 3.07 2.76
CA SER A 54 -29.58 3.06 2.14
C SER A 54 -28.55 2.50 3.13
N GLU A 55 -28.87 1.35 3.73
CA GLU A 55 -27.89 0.46 4.33
C GLU A 55 -27.36 -0.45 3.22
N GLN A 56 -26.51 0.10 2.36
CA GLN A 56 -25.45 -0.70 1.79
C GLN A 56 -24.22 -0.41 2.62
N GLU A 57 -24.17 -1.03 3.80
CA GLU A 57 -22.92 -1.20 4.54
C GLU A 57 -21.99 -2.02 3.65
N GLN A 58 -21.27 -1.35 2.74
CA GLN A 58 -19.95 -1.84 2.40
C GLN A 58 -19.19 -1.94 3.73
N PRO A 59 -18.50 -3.05 4.02
CA PRO A 59 -17.66 -3.12 5.21
C PRO A 59 -16.78 -1.88 5.20
N ILE A 60 -16.96 -1.01 6.20
CA ILE A 60 -15.99 0.04 6.51
C ILE A 60 -14.71 -0.74 6.77
N GLU A 61 -13.77 -0.71 5.82
CA GLU A 61 -12.41 -1.16 6.10
C GLU A 61 -11.86 -0.19 7.14
N GLU A 62 -12.02 -0.53 8.41
CA GLU A 62 -11.34 0.15 9.51
C GLU A 62 -9.86 -0.17 9.39
N GLY A 63 -9.17 0.59 8.54
CA GLY A 63 -7.75 0.50 8.31
C GLY A 63 -7.25 1.84 7.81
N LEU A 64 -6.10 2.24 8.35
CA LEU A 64 -5.38 3.41 7.90
C LEU A 64 -5.15 3.32 6.38
N TYR A 65 -5.55 4.34 5.63
CA TYR A 65 -5.31 4.36 4.18
C TYR A 65 -4.02 5.11 3.86
N LEU A 66 -3.36 4.71 2.76
CA LEU A 66 -2.16 5.37 2.25
C LEU A 66 -2.14 5.34 0.71
N GLU A 67 -1.98 6.51 0.12
CA GLU A 67 -1.79 6.72 -1.31
C GLU A 67 -0.48 7.49 -1.55
N VAL A 68 0.35 7.02 -2.49
CA VAL A 68 1.49 7.77 -3.01
C VAL A 68 1.11 8.29 -4.39
N ILE A 69 1.03 9.61 -4.54
CA ILE A 69 0.60 10.31 -5.76
C ILE A 69 1.79 10.54 -6.69
N SER A 70 2.95 10.89 -6.12
CA SER A 70 4.20 11.08 -6.84
C SER A 70 5.36 10.57 -6.00
N PRO A 71 6.40 9.96 -6.59
CA PRO A 71 6.45 9.54 -7.98
C PRO A 71 5.48 8.38 -8.27
N VAL A 72 5.15 8.18 -9.55
CA VAL A 72 4.41 6.99 -9.98
C VAL A 72 5.35 5.78 -9.92
N ASP A 73 4.81 4.62 -9.54
CA ASP A 73 5.59 3.38 -9.48
C ASP A 73 6.16 2.98 -10.84
N VAL A 74 7.39 2.46 -10.81
CA VAL A 74 8.18 2.05 -11.98
C VAL A 74 8.41 3.21 -12.97
N SER A 75 8.76 4.39 -12.46
CA SER A 75 9.06 5.58 -13.27
C SER A 75 10.56 5.83 -13.41
N SER A 76 10.94 6.61 -14.43
CA SER A 76 12.31 7.09 -14.64
C SER A 76 12.38 8.60 -14.55
N VAL A 77 13.45 9.12 -13.93
CA VAL A 77 13.70 10.55 -13.76
C VAL A 77 15.13 10.90 -14.15
N SER A 78 15.36 12.17 -14.54
CA SER A 78 16.68 12.68 -14.91
C SER A 78 17.31 13.60 -13.88
N ASN A 79 16.61 13.87 -12.77
CA ASN A 79 17.11 14.67 -11.65
C ASN A 79 17.34 13.74 -10.45
N SER A 80 18.46 13.90 -9.76
CA SER A 80 18.75 13.16 -8.54
C SER A 80 17.85 13.57 -7.36
N SER A 81 17.17 14.71 -7.43
CA SER A 81 16.22 15.14 -6.40
C SER A 81 14.79 15.05 -6.92
N ILE A 82 13.94 14.36 -6.16
CA ILE A 82 12.52 14.21 -6.43
C ILE A 82 11.69 14.62 -5.22
N THR A 83 10.41 14.85 -5.45
CA THR A 83 9.41 15.02 -4.39
C THR A 83 8.53 13.77 -4.32
N VAL A 84 8.54 13.12 -3.16
CA VAL A 84 7.57 12.08 -2.80
C VAL A 84 6.38 12.78 -2.15
N SER A 85 5.18 12.60 -2.70
CA SER A 85 3.95 13.18 -2.18
C SER A 85 2.79 12.21 -2.26
N GLY A 86 1.81 12.41 -1.40
CA GLY A 86 0.68 11.50 -1.32
C GLY A 86 -0.36 11.95 -0.32
N LYS A 87 -1.25 11.00 0.02
CA LYS A 87 -2.38 11.23 0.90
C LYS A 87 -2.63 10.07 1.86
N THR A 88 -3.01 10.39 3.09
CA THR A 88 -3.39 9.47 4.17
C THR A 88 -4.40 10.19 5.09
N GLU A 89 -4.65 9.68 6.28
CA GLU A 89 -5.50 10.37 7.25
C GLU A 89 -4.78 11.61 7.84
N ALA A 90 -5.56 12.54 8.36
CA ALA A 90 -5.02 13.77 8.92
C ALA A 90 -4.16 13.48 10.16
N ASN A 91 -3.02 14.17 10.30
CA ASN A 91 -2.13 14.05 11.45
C ASN A 91 -1.54 12.64 11.68
N VAL A 92 -1.42 11.82 10.64
CA VAL A 92 -0.77 10.51 10.72
C VAL A 92 0.75 10.63 10.61
N GLU A 93 1.48 9.80 11.34
CA GLU A 93 2.95 9.70 11.23
C GLU A 93 3.33 8.93 9.98
N ILE A 94 4.31 9.45 9.24
CA ILE A 94 4.74 8.92 7.95
C ILE A 94 6.25 8.73 7.97
N PHE A 95 6.70 7.60 7.45
CA PHE A 95 8.10 7.28 7.23
C PHE A 95 8.31 7.10 5.73
N ILE A 96 9.19 7.91 5.14
CA ILE A 96 9.64 7.77 3.75
C ILE A 96 11.11 7.35 3.81
N ASN A 97 11.37 6.06 3.63
CA ASN A 97 12.64 5.43 3.99
C ASN A 97 13.01 5.77 5.45
N GLU A 98 14.10 6.51 5.66
CA GLU A 98 14.58 6.93 6.99
C GLU A 98 14.02 8.30 7.42
N ASN A 99 13.29 9.00 6.55
CA ASN A 99 12.76 10.34 6.84
C ASN A 99 11.37 10.25 7.49
N GLU A 100 11.25 10.83 8.67
CA GLU A 100 10.00 10.94 9.41
C GLU A 100 9.31 12.29 9.14
N LEU A 101 8.01 12.26 8.90
CA LEU A 101 7.16 13.45 8.76
C LEU A 101 5.73 13.16 9.24
N LYS A 102 4.90 14.20 9.29
CA LYS A 102 3.50 14.11 9.69
C LYS A 102 2.60 14.65 8.58
N ALA A 103 1.52 13.94 8.28
CA ALA A 103 0.50 14.42 7.34
C ALA A 103 -0.18 15.69 7.88
N ASP A 104 -0.58 16.58 6.98
CA ASP A 104 -1.30 17.80 7.36
C ASP A 104 -2.76 17.52 7.79
N LEU A 105 -3.50 18.58 8.13
CA LEU A 105 -4.92 18.48 8.53
C LEU A 105 -5.86 18.01 7.42
N GLN A 106 -5.39 17.94 6.18
CA GLN A 106 -6.11 17.42 5.02
C GLN A 106 -5.57 16.03 4.59
N GLY A 107 -4.61 15.49 5.35
CA GLY A 107 -3.98 14.20 5.07
C GLY A 107 -2.90 14.24 3.99
N ASN A 108 -2.48 15.40 3.52
CA ASN A 108 -1.43 15.48 2.51
C ASN A 108 -0.05 15.38 3.16
N PHE A 109 0.88 14.78 2.42
CA PHE A 109 2.30 14.76 2.78
C PHE A 109 3.18 15.00 1.57
N SER A 110 4.37 15.53 1.82
CA SER A 110 5.37 15.80 0.78
C SER A 110 6.76 15.85 1.40
N ALA A 111 7.72 15.15 0.82
CA ALA A 111 9.13 15.17 1.21
C ALA A 111 10.04 15.16 -0.01
N ALA A 112 11.17 15.86 0.07
CA ALA A 112 12.22 15.77 -0.93
C ALA A 112 13.11 14.54 -0.63
N LEU A 113 13.44 13.77 -1.66
CA LEU A 113 14.35 12.63 -1.57
C LEU A 113 15.47 12.79 -2.61
N THR A 114 16.69 12.44 -2.21
CA THR A 114 17.84 12.31 -3.12
C THR A 114 17.99 10.85 -3.53
N LEU A 115 18.09 10.62 -4.83
CA LEU A 115 18.25 9.33 -5.47
C LEU A 115 19.71 9.07 -5.80
N GLU A 116 20.11 7.81 -5.67
CA GLU A 116 21.35 7.29 -6.23
C GLU A 116 21.14 6.93 -7.71
N GLU A 117 22.18 6.96 -8.53
CA GLU A 117 22.06 6.55 -9.94
C GLU A 117 21.59 5.09 -10.06
N GLY A 118 20.65 4.83 -10.96
CA GLY A 118 20.02 3.53 -11.14
C GLY A 118 18.71 3.36 -10.37
N GLU A 119 18.40 2.13 -9.97
CA GLU A 119 17.14 1.77 -9.30
C GLU A 119 17.15 2.21 -7.83
N ASN A 120 16.09 2.92 -7.43
CA ASN A 120 15.84 3.35 -6.05
C ASN A 120 14.49 2.80 -5.59
N ILE A 121 14.49 2.07 -4.48
CA ILE A 121 13.27 1.57 -3.83
C ILE A 121 12.90 2.56 -2.73
N ILE A 122 11.70 3.12 -2.83
CA ILE A 122 11.13 4.06 -1.85
C ILE A 122 10.02 3.34 -1.10
N VAL A 123 10.17 3.20 0.20
CA VAL A 123 9.14 2.64 1.10
C VAL A 123 8.49 3.80 1.83
N VAL A 124 7.17 3.92 1.70
CA VAL A 124 6.34 4.88 2.43
C VAL A 124 5.46 4.09 3.39
N THR A 125 5.60 4.36 4.68
CA THR A 125 4.79 3.75 5.74
C THR A 125 4.02 4.84 6.45
N ALA A 126 2.74 4.61 6.72
CA ALA A 126 1.90 5.43 7.55
C ALA A 126 1.54 4.65 8.82
N SER A 127 1.56 5.29 9.98
CA SER A 127 1.17 4.71 11.27
C SER A 127 0.37 5.72 12.09
N ASP A 128 -0.75 5.28 12.65
CA ASP A 128 -1.54 6.09 13.60
C ASP A 128 -1.21 5.74 15.06
N ASP A 129 -1.80 6.49 15.99
CA ASP A 129 -1.57 6.36 17.43
C ASP A 129 -2.25 5.10 18.00
N GLU A 130 -3.24 4.56 17.28
CA GLU A 130 -3.97 3.34 17.60
C GLU A 130 -3.20 2.07 17.18
N GLY A 131 -2.11 2.22 16.42
CA GLY A 131 -1.24 1.14 15.96
C GLY A 131 -1.68 0.51 14.64
N ASN A 132 -2.60 1.13 13.90
CA ASN A 132 -2.87 0.77 12.52
C ASN A 132 -1.73 1.27 11.63
N TYR A 133 -1.43 0.52 10.58
CA TYR A 133 -0.37 0.86 9.64
C TYR A 133 -0.75 0.54 8.20
N ALA A 134 -0.19 1.31 7.27
CA ALA A 134 -0.26 1.08 5.84
C ALA A 134 1.11 1.30 5.20
N GLU A 135 1.43 0.54 4.15
CA GLU A 135 2.72 0.60 3.47
C GLU A 135 2.52 0.66 1.95
N LYS A 136 3.36 1.44 1.28
CA LYS A 136 3.47 1.52 -0.16
C LYS A 136 4.93 1.54 -0.59
N THR A 137 5.29 0.65 -1.52
CA THR A 137 6.59 0.68 -2.19
C THR A 137 6.44 1.32 -3.57
N VAL A 138 7.41 2.17 -3.93
CA VAL A 138 7.53 2.83 -5.23
C VAL A 138 8.95 2.67 -5.74
N THR A 139 9.11 2.12 -6.95
CA THR A 139 10.42 2.01 -7.59
C THR A 139 10.64 3.16 -8.58
N VAL A 140 11.77 3.85 -8.46
CA VAL A 140 12.17 4.96 -9.33
C VAL A 140 13.56 4.70 -9.88
N THR A 141 13.74 4.84 -11.19
CA THR A 141 15.06 4.76 -11.83
C THR A 141 15.59 6.17 -12.09
N TYR A 142 16.73 6.52 -11.52
CA TYR A 142 17.41 7.77 -11.83
C TYR A 142 18.49 7.54 -12.90
N GLU A 143 18.31 8.19 -14.05
CA GLU A 143 19.24 8.16 -15.18
C GLU A 143 19.69 9.60 -15.52
N PRO A 144 20.91 10.02 -15.14
CA PRO A 144 21.42 11.35 -15.45
C PRO A 144 21.42 11.62 -16.97
N ALA A 145 21.05 12.84 -17.37
CA ALA A 145 21.21 13.25 -18.76
C ALA A 145 22.72 13.28 -19.12
N SER A 146 23.08 12.66 -20.24
CA SER A 146 24.45 12.61 -20.77
C SER A 146 24.92 13.92 -21.41
#